data_AF-A0A538QSW7-F1
#
_entry.id   AF-A0A538QSW7-F1
#
_cell.length_a   1.000
_cell.length_b   1.000
_cell.length_c   1.000
_cell.angle_alpha   90.00
_cell.angle_beta   90.00
_cell.angle_gamma   90.00
#
_symmetry.space_group_name_H-M   'P 1'
#
loop_
_entity.id
_entity.type
_entity.pdbx_description
1 polymer ?
#
loop_
_entity_poly.entity_id
_entity_poly.type
_entity_poly.pdbx_seq_one_letter_code
_entity_poly.pdbx_strand_id
1 'polypeptide(L)'
;MRIAIAWLLTLTLSLRADASPPCEQCTFELPKSRDGALPLLVVLHGDRERASSAAGRWRAAAKQRGWAVLALQCPVDQGCKDSWWRWNGDPSWLVDRVAAVATAGPIDRSRIYLAGWSGGAT
;
A
#
# COMPACT_ATOMS: atom_id res chain seq x y z
N MET A 1 -23.17 36.78 -42.77
CA MET A 1 -22.90 35.40 -42.30
C MET A 1 -21.87 35.48 -41.18
N ARG A 2 -22.27 35.23 -39.92
CA ARG A 2 -21.37 35.25 -38.75
C ARG A 2 -21.24 33.82 -38.22
N ILE A 3 -20.02 33.28 -38.22
CA ILE A 3 -19.73 31.94 -37.69
C ILE A 3 -19.35 32.11 -36.21
N ALA A 4 -20.14 31.55 -35.31
CA ALA A 4 -19.85 31.49 -33.88
C ALA A 4 -18.96 30.27 -33.61
N ILE A 5 -17.79 30.50 -33.01
CA ILE A 5 -16.87 29.44 -32.57
C ILE A 5 -17.20 29.11 -31.12
N ALA A 6 -17.76 27.93 -30.88
CA ALA A 6 -18.05 27.42 -29.55
C ALA A 6 -16.80 26.70 -29.01
N TRP A 7 -16.25 27.21 -27.90
CA TRP A 7 -15.17 26.57 -27.16
C TRP A 7 -15.75 25.48 -26.26
N LEU A 8 -15.51 24.22 -26.60
CA LEU A 8 -15.78 23.09 -25.71
C LEU A 8 -14.63 22.94 -24.71
N LEU A 9 -14.87 23.32 -23.46
CA LEU A 9 -14.03 22.96 -22.31
C LEU A 9 -14.25 21.47 -21.99
N THR A 10 -13.33 20.62 -22.42
CA THR A 10 -13.28 19.20 -22.02
C THR A 10 -12.75 19.10 -20.59
N LEU A 11 -13.65 18.79 -19.66
CA LEU A 11 -13.30 18.44 -18.29
C LEU A 11 -12.63 17.04 -18.30
N THR A 12 -11.30 16.98 -18.31
CA THR A 12 -10.57 15.70 -18.15
C THR A 12 -10.66 15.25 -16.70
N LEU A 13 -11.67 14.43 -16.39
CA LEU A 13 -11.78 13.72 -15.12
C LEU A 13 -10.71 12.62 -15.09
N SER A 14 -9.55 12.90 -14.49
CA SER A 14 -8.55 11.86 -14.22
C SER A 14 -9.01 11.02 -13.04
N LEU A 15 -9.76 9.94 -13.30
CA LEU A 15 -9.91 8.84 -12.35
C LEU A 15 -8.55 8.13 -12.27
N ARG A 16 -7.72 8.46 -11.27
CA ARG A 16 -6.67 7.52 -10.87
C ARG A 16 -7.37 6.38 -10.14
N ALA A 17 -7.28 5.18 -10.71
CA ALA A 17 -7.73 3.96 -10.04
C ALA A 17 -7.07 3.89 -8.66
N ASP A 18 -7.84 3.57 -7.62
CA ASP A 18 -7.26 3.18 -6.33
C ASP A 18 -6.30 2.02 -6.62
N ALA A 19 -5.02 2.21 -6.30
CA ALA A 19 -4.00 1.22 -6.59
C ALA A 19 -4.35 -0.08 -5.84
N SER A 20 -4.43 -1.19 -6.57
CA SER A 20 -4.83 -2.47 -6.00
C SER A 20 -3.76 -2.99 -5.03
N PRO A 21 -4.16 -3.65 -3.94
CA PRO A 21 -3.21 -4.36 -3.08
C PRO A 21 -2.45 -5.44 -3.85
N PRO A 22 -1.17 -5.73 -3.50
CA PRO A 22 -0.32 -6.63 -4.27
C PRO A 22 -0.54 -8.13 -3.96
N CYS A 23 -1.49 -8.45 -3.09
CA CYS A 23 -1.82 -9.83 -2.72
C CYS A 23 -3.27 -9.96 -2.26
N GLU A 24 -3.76 -11.19 -2.18
CA GLU A 24 -5.07 -11.47 -1.60
C GLU A 24 -5.12 -11.01 -0.14
N GLN A 25 -6.16 -10.24 0.22
CA GLN A 25 -6.40 -9.70 1.57
C GLN A 25 -5.31 -8.76 2.13
N CYS A 26 -4.26 -8.46 1.37
CA CYS A 26 -3.43 -7.29 1.62
C CYS A 26 -4.30 -6.01 1.62
N THR A 27 -3.86 -4.99 2.35
CA THR A 27 -4.43 -3.63 2.23
C THR A 27 -3.38 -2.68 1.70
N PHE A 28 -3.75 -1.86 0.71
CA PHE A 28 -2.92 -0.77 0.24
C PHE A 28 -3.71 0.54 0.29
N GLU A 29 -3.25 1.47 1.12
CA GLU A 29 -3.86 2.77 1.33
C GLU A 29 -2.93 3.84 0.75
N LEU A 30 -3.35 4.43 -0.35
CA LEU A 30 -2.61 5.47 -1.05
C LEU A 30 -3.34 6.81 -0.88
N PRO A 31 -2.86 7.74 -0.05
CA PRO A 31 -3.48 9.05 0.05
C PRO A 31 -3.31 9.81 -1.27
N LYS A 32 -4.24 10.72 -1.58
CA LYS A 32 -4.09 11.64 -2.71
C LYS A 32 -2.85 12.51 -2.47
N SER A 33 -1.78 12.26 -3.21
CA SER A 33 -0.62 13.14 -3.22
C SER A 33 -0.99 14.45 -3.91
N ARG A 34 -0.72 15.58 -3.25
CA ARG A 34 -0.80 16.89 -3.89
C ARG A 34 0.48 17.19 -4.67
N ASP A 35 1.64 16.79 -4.12
CA ASP A 35 2.95 17.00 -4.73
C ASP A 35 3.91 15.87 -4.33
N GLY A 36 4.52 15.22 -5.32
CA GLY A 36 5.68 14.34 -5.14
C GLY A 36 5.40 12.90 -4.68
N ALA A 37 6.50 12.16 -4.54
CA ALA A 37 6.52 10.76 -4.13
C ALA A 37 6.31 10.61 -2.60
N LEU A 38 5.51 9.63 -2.22
CA LEU A 38 5.05 9.38 -0.86
C LEU A 38 5.95 8.35 -0.17
N PRO A 39 6.34 8.56 1.09
CA PRO A 39 6.95 7.50 1.88
C PRO A 39 5.94 6.37 2.10
N LEU A 40 6.46 5.14 2.25
CA LEU A 40 5.67 3.93 2.43
C LEU A 40 5.95 3.31 3.80
N LEU A 41 4.89 3.07 4.56
CA LEU A 41 4.91 2.20 5.73
C LEU A 41 4.41 0.81 5.35
N VAL A 42 5.29 -0.19 5.45
CA VAL A 42 4.97 -1.61 5.30
C VAL A 42 4.68 -2.19 6.67
N VAL A 43 3.54 -2.86 6.84
CA VAL A 43 3.07 -3.39 8.13
C VAL A 43 2.90 -4.90 8.06
N LEU A 44 3.55 -5.62 8.97
CA LEU A 44 3.38 -7.05 9.18
C LEU A 44 2.55 -7.31 10.42
N HIS A 45 1.45 -8.04 10.24
CA HIS A 45 0.54 -8.40 11.32
C HIS A 45 1.18 -9.44 12.27
N GLY A 46 0.67 -9.52 13.50
CA GLY A 46 1.09 -10.58 14.43
C GLY A 46 0.42 -11.93 14.16
N ASP A 47 0.73 -12.91 15.00
CA ASP A 47 0.13 -14.24 14.90
C ASP A 47 -1.39 -14.19 15.01
N ARG A 48 -2.07 -14.93 14.15
CA ARG A 48 -3.55 -15.04 14.10
C ARG A 48 -4.26 -13.70 13.85
N GLU A 49 -3.56 -12.71 13.33
CA GLU A 49 -4.09 -11.41 12.96
C GLU A 49 -4.32 -11.28 11.45
N ARG A 50 -5.09 -10.28 11.03
CA ARG A 50 -5.30 -9.91 9.63
C ARG A 50 -4.60 -8.60 9.27
N ALA A 51 -4.19 -8.47 8.02
CA ALA A 51 -3.56 -7.26 7.50
C ALA A 51 -4.41 -6.00 7.72
N SER A 52 -5.74 -6.08 7.58
CA SER A 52 -6.64 -4.94 7.78
C SER A 52 -6.64 -4.41 9.22
N SER A 53 -6.57 -5.29 10.22
CA SER A 53 -6.45 -4.92 11.63
C SER A 53 -5.09 -4.25 11.90
N ALA A 54 -4.02 -4.77 11.31
CA ALA A 54 -2.68 -4.18 11.42
C ALA A 54 -2.61 -2.79 10.77
N ALA A 55 -3.16 -2.62 9.56
CA ALA A 55 -3.29 -1.31 8.90
C ALA A 55 -4.08 -0.30 9.74
N GLY A 56 -5.16 -0.77 10.38
CA GLY A 56 -6.02 0.06 11.23
C GLY A 56 -5.27 0.78 12.36
N ARG A 57 -4.21 0.18 12.92
CA ARG A 57 -3.39 0.81 13.97
C ARG A 57 -2.57 2.00 13.46
N TRP A 58 -2.20 2.00 12.18
CA TRP A 58 -1.32 3.00 11.59
C TRP A 58 -2.07 4.05 10.76
N ARG A 59 -3.29 3.73 10.30
CA ARG A 59 -4.07 4.55 9.37
C ARG A 59 -4.17 6.02 9.77
N ALA A 60 -4.49 6.31 11.02
CA ALA A 60 -4.64 7.69 11.49
C ALA A 60 -3.31 8.47 11.41
N ALA A 61 -2.22 7.88 11.89
CA ALA A 61 -0.90 8.50 11.89
C ALA A 61 -0.35 8.67 10.47
N ALA A 62 -0.50 7.66 9.62
CA ALA A 62 -0.07 7.71 8.22
C ALA A 62 -0.87 8.77 7.43
N LYS A 63 -2.19 8.82 7.61
CA LYS A 63 -3.04 9.85 6.99
C LYS A 63 -2.61 11.26 7.41
N GLN A 64 -2.34 11.49 8.70
CA GLN A 64 -1.90 12.79 9.20
C GLN A 64 -0.57 13.23 8.56
N ARG A 65 0.33 12.28 8.25
CA ARG A 65 1.64 12.55 7.65
C ARG A 65 1.64 12.53 6.13
N GLY A 66 0.54 12.12 5.49
CA GLY A 66 0.48 11.90 4.04
C GLY A 66 1.32 10.70 3.57
N TRP A 67 1.35 9.61 4.35
CA TRP A 67 2.11 8.41 4.02
C TRP A 67 1.22 7.35 3.39
N ALA A 68 1.78 6.56 2.48
CA ALA A 68 1.14 5.34 2.01
C ALA A 68 1.30 4.23 3.06
N VAL A 69 0.30 3.35 3.16
CA VAL A 69 0.36 2.16 4.05
C VAL A 69 0.11 0.91 3.23
N LEU A 70 1.03 -0.04 3.32
CA LEU A 70 0.87 -1.40 2.81
C LEU A 70 0.87 -2.35 4.01
N ALA A 71 -0.27 -2.97 4.32
CA ALA A 71 -0.28 -4.10 5.25
C ALA A 71 -0.34 -5.39 4.46
N LEU A 72 0.64 -6.27 4.68
CA LEU A 72 0.75 -7.53 3.98
C LEU A 72 -0.03 -8.61 4.74
N GLN A 73 -0.92 -9.30 4.03
CA GLN A 73 -1.51 -10.53 4.55
C GLN A 73 -0.52 -11.66 4.27
N CYS A 74 -0.30 -12.50 5.27
CA CYS A 74 0.59 -13.62 5.08
C CYS A 74 0.06 -14.58 3.98
N PRO A 75 0.93 -15.10 3.11
CA PRO A 75 0.52 -15.86 1.92
C PRO A 75 0.10 -17.30 2.26
N VAL A 76 -1.20 -17.57 2.23
CA VAL A 76 -1.76 -18.93 2.47
C VAL A 76 -1.28 -19.94 1.42
N ASP A 77 -1.10 -19.49 0.18
CA ASP A 77 -0.53 -20.27 -0.93
C ASP A 77 0.95 -20.65 -0.73
N GLN A 78 1.66 -19.93 0.14
CA GLN A 78 3.02 -20.25 0.59
C GLN A 78 3.03 -20.94 1.97
N GLY A 79 1.90 -21.52 2.38
CA GLY A 79 1.78 -22.25 3.63
C GLY A 79 1.64 -21.36 4.88
N CYS A 80 1.15 -20.13 4.75
CA CYS A 80 0.90 -19.30 5.92
C CYS A 80 -0.07 -19.95 6.92
N LYS A 81 0.36 -19.95 8.18
CA LYS A 81 -0.39 -20.27 9.41
C LYS A 81 -0.04 -19.22 10.49
N ASP A 82 -0.17 -19.57 11.76
CA ASP A 82 -0.01 -18.66 12.92
C ASP A 82 1.20 -17.70 12.85
N SER A 83 2.43 -18.17 13.10
CA SER A 83 3.64 -17.34 13.16
C SER A 83 4.45 -17.37 11.85
N TRP A 84 3.80 -17.27 10.69
CA TRP A 84 4.50 -17.47 9.41
C TRP A 84 5.70 -16.52 9.24
N TRP A 85 5.54 -15.24 9.55
CA TRP A 85 6.61 -14.24 9.45
C TRP A 85 7.87 -14.65 10.22
N ARG A 86 7.71 -15.24 11.42
CA ARG A 86 8.81 -15.68 12.29
C ARG A 86 9.59 -16.89 11.78
N TRP A 87 8.92 -17.83 11.12
CA TRP A 87 9.49 -19.16 10.86
C TRP A 87 9.70 -19.47 9.39
N ASN A 88 8.83 -18.93 8.53
CA ASN A 88 8.71 -19.32 7.12
C ASN A 88 8.70 -18.12 6.18
N GLY A 89 8.80 -16.89 6.71
CA GLY A 89 8.69 -15.67 5.93
C GLY A 89 9.94 -15.43 5.11
N ASP A 90 9.92 -15.81 3.83
CA ASP A 90 10.97 -15.42 2.89
C ASP A 90 10.95 -13.90 2.68
N PRO A 91 12.03 -13.16 3.05
CA PRO A 91 12.09 -11.72 2.83
C PRO A 91 11.93 -11.31 1.36
N SER A 92 12.30 -12.17 0.41
CA SER A 92 12.15 -11.89 -1.01
C SER A 92 10.68 -11.67 -1.41
N TRP A 93 9.77 -12.46 -0.82
CA TRP A 93 8.33 -12.32 -1.05
C TRP A 93 7.84 -10.93 -0.63
N LEU A 94 8.33 -10.42 0.51
CA LEU A 94 8.00 -9.08 0.99
C LEU A 94 8.54 -8.00 0.04
N VAL A 95 9.80 -8.12 -0.37
CA VAL A 95 10.46 -7.18 -1.28
C VAL A 95 9.70 -7.08 -2.61
N ASP A 96 9.26 -8.21 -3.17
CA ASP A 96 8.50 -8.22 -4.43
C ASP A 96 7.16 -7.49 -4.33
N ARG A 97 6.44 -7.67 -3.22
CA ARG A 97 5.14 -6.99 -2.99
C ARG A 97 5.32 -5.48 -2.76
N VAL A 98 6.39 -5.09 -2.08
CA VAL A 98 6.77 -3.68 -1.93
C VAL A 98 7.15 -3.08 -3.29
N ALA A 99 7.93 -3.79 -4.10
CA ALA A 99 8.32 -3.35 -5.43
C ALA A 99 7.11 -3.18 -6.36
N ALA A 100 6.11 -4.06 -6.27
CA ALA A 100 4.87 -3.97 -7.04
C ALA A 100 4.12 -2.65 -6.77
N VAL A 101 3.89 -2.30 -5.51
CA VAL A 101 3.21 -1.03 -5.18
C VAL A 101 4.08 0.20 -5.45
N ALA A 102 5.40 0.09 -5.28
CA ALA A 102 6.33 1.18 -5.57
C ALA A 102 6.56 1.41 -7.06
N THR A 103 6.14 0.48 -7.91
CA THR A 103 6.13 0.64 -9.38
C THR A 103 4.78 1.16 -9.86
N ALA A 104 3.69 0.74 -9.24
CA ALA A 104 2.34 1.17 -9.61
C ALA A 104 1.96 2.58 -9.11
N GLY A 105 2.57 3.04 -8.00
CA GLY A 105 2.21 4.29 -7.34
C GLY A 105 3.37 5.26 -7.16
N PRO A 106 3.09 6.52 -6.78
CA PRO A 106 4.11 7.53 -6.52
C PRO A 106 4.78 7.28 -5.16
N ILE A 107 5.54 6.19 -5.02
CA ILE A 107 6.25 5.85 -3.78
C ILE A 107 7.70 6.34 -3.84
N ASP A 108 8.14 6.98 -2.77
CA ASP A 108 9.53 7.37 -2.56
C ASP A 108 10.34 6.16 -2.09
N ARG A 109 11.13 5.60 -3.00
CA ARG A 109 11.93 4.40 -2.75
C ARG A 109 13.04 4.61 -1.71
N SER A 110 13.39 5.85 -1.40
CA SER A 110 14.35 6.17 -0.33
C SER A 110 13.71 6.20 1.07
N ARG A 111 12.37 6.13 1.15
CA ARG A 111 11.60 6.24 2.40
C ARG A 111 10.55 5.13 2.51
N ILE A 112 11.05 3.89 2.59
CA ILE A 112 10.25 2.71 2.86
C ILE A 112 10.63 2.19 4.25
N TYR A 113 9.63 2.07 5.13
CA TYR A 113 9.82 1.65 6.51
C TYR A 113 9.00 0.39 6.77
N LEU A 114 9.57 -0.55 7.53
CA LEU A 114 8.90 -1.78 7.93
C LEU A 114 8.54 -1.71 9.42
N ALA A 115 7.30 -2.07 9.75
CA ALA A 115 6.84 -2.23 11.13
C ALA A 115 6.18 -3.60 11.28
N GLY A 116 6.55 -4.32 12.35
CA GLY A 116 5.97 -5.62 12.69
C GLY A 116 5.42 -5.63 14.11
N TRP A 117 4.47 -6.52 14.39
CA TRP A 117 3.97 -6.78 15.73
C TRP A 117 4.12 -8.26 16.09
N SER A 118 4.60 -8.57 17.30
CA SER A 118 4.75 -9.95 17.78
C SER A 118 5.54 -10.81 16.77
N GLY A 119 4.99 -11.93 16.28
CA GLY A 119 5.63 -12.75 15.24
C GLY A 119 5.88 -12.02 13.92
N GLY A 120 5.19 -10.92 13.61
CA GLY A 120 5.50 -10.07 12.46
C GLY A 120 6.74 -9.18 12.65
N ALA A 121 7.27 -9.07 13.87
CA ALA A 121 8.45 -8.26 14.20
C ALA A 121 9.77 -9.05 14.23
N THR A 122 9.72 -10.37 14.02
CA THR A 122 10.87 -11.29 14.02
C THR A 122 11.32 -11.56 12.61
#